data_AF-A0A387B1I5-F1
#
_entry.id   AF-A0A387B1I5-F1
#
_cell.length_a   1.000
_cell.length_b   1.000
_cell.length_c   1.000
_cell.angle_alpha   90.00
_cell.angle_beta   90.00
_cell.angle_gamma   90.00
#
_symmetry.space_group_name_H-M   'P 1'
#
loop_
_entity.id
_entity.type
_entity.pdbx_description
1 polymer ?
#
loop_
_entity_poly.entity_id
_entity_poly.type
_entity_poly.pdbx_seq_one_letter_code
_entity_poly.pdbx_strand_id
1 'polypeptide(L)'
;MRYYFGSDIVAEEVQGMTAATILRAARLDQGLAQTELARRAGTAQADVSLIERGHRVPTVDTLDRILRSAGHRLIAVPVRGATGVDTAATIADELAEGRADKAFRTFLSYSDSLADSDPAGRVILSAAAPATTGDDAWDAALAAVTEYWLDAAHAPKAEWLRDGSRTLAAPRPLDYARHAVSPDPADVPPQFLSRNILVDETTLASV
;
A
#
# COMPACT_ATOMS: atom_id res chain seq x y z
N MET A 1 2.24 27.03 -35.70
CA MET A 1 1.91 27.53 -34.35
C MET A 1 2.42 26.49 -33.35
N ARG A 2 3.66 26.69 -32.85
CA ARG A 2 4.35 25.79 -31.91
C ARG A 2 4.17 26.39 -30.51
N TYR A 3 3.51 25.68 -29.61
CA TYR A 3 3.51 26.03 -28.20
C TYR A 3 4.64 25.26 -27.50
N TYR A 4 5.67 26.01 -27.10
CA TYR A 4 6.59 25.62 -26.05
C TYR A 4 5.86 25.81 -24.72
N PHE A 5 5.64 24.73 -23.98
CA PHE A 5 5.52 24.80 -22.52
C PHE A 5 6.76 24.11 -21.96
N GLY A 6 7.76 24.93 -21.63
CA GLY A 6 8.75 24.59 -20.64
C GLY A 6 8.26 25.11 -19.29
N SER A 7 8.09 24.22 -18.34
CA SER A 7 8.36 24.47 -16.92
C SER A 7 8.48 23.11 -16.26
N ASP A 8 9.64 22.88 -15.69
CA ASP A 8 10.05 21.70 -14.95
C ASP A 8 9.02 21.36 -13.85
N ILE A 9 8.16 20.39 -14.14
CA ILE A 9 7.64 19.49 -13.12
C ILE A 9 8.51 18.26 -13.29
N VAL A 10 9.51 18.11 -12.41
CA VAL A 10 9.95 16.76 -12.04
C VAL A 10 8.70 16.08 -11.50
N ALA A 11 7.94 15.43 -12.38
CA ALA A 11 7.01 14.41 -11.97
C ALA A 11 7.92 13.40 -11.29
N GLU A 12 7.94 13.45 -9.96
CA GLU A 12 8.60 12.46 -9.14
C GLU A 12 8.06 11.14 -9.67
N GLU A 13 8.94 10.38 -10.34
CA GLU A 13 8.58 9.18 -11.06
C GLU A 13 8.04 8.23 -10.00
N VAL A 14 6.71 8.21 -9.84
CA VAL A 14 6.03 7.24 -8.98
C VAL A 14 6.53 5.90 -9.49
N GLN A 15 7.36 5.22 -8.71
CA GLN A 15 7.86 3.91 -9.08
C GLN A 15 6.64 3.03 -9.33
N GLY A 16 6.37 2.80 -10.61
CA GLY A 16 5.18 2.08 -11.03
C GLY A 16 5.21 0.67 -10.49
N MET A 17 4.02 0.14 -10.21
CA MET A 17 3.80 -1.24 -9.79
C MET A 17 4.64 -2.22 -10.62
N THR A 18 5.58 -2.93 -9.98
CA THR A 18 6.45 -3.89 -10.66
C THR A 18 5.84 -5.29 -10.66
N ALA A 19 6.23 -6.13 -11.62
CA ALA A 19 5.86 -7.55 -11.60
C ALA A 19 6.31 -8.26 -10.31
N ALA A 20 7.42 -7.81 -9.71
CA ALA A 20 7.91 -8.31 -8.43
C ALA A 20 6.93 -8.00 -7.29
N THR A 21 6.48 -6.75 -7.21
CA THR A 21 5.51 -6.27 -6.21
C THR A 21 4.17 -7.01 -6.34
N ILE A 22 3.63 -7.11 -7.56
CA ILE A 22 2.37 -7.81 -7.84
C ILE A 22 2.45 -9.27 -7.42
N LEU A 23 3.51 -9.96 -7.84
CA LEU A 23 3.66 -11.38 -7.56
C LEU A 23 3.82 -11.65 -6.06
N ARG A 24 4.63 -10.83 -5.38
CA ARG A 24 4.86 -10.95 -3.94
C ARG A 24 3.59 -10.67 -3.14
N ALA A 25 2.83 -9.62 -3.50
CA ALA A 25 1.57 -9.29 -2.85
C ALA A 25 0.56 -10.44 -2.98
N ALA A 26 0.35 -10.95 -4.20
CA ALA A 26 -0.54 -12.08 -4.44
C ALA A 26 -0.14 -13.35 -3.68
N ARG A 27 1.17 -13.59 -3.53
CA ARG A 27 1.69 -14.73 -2.77
C ARG A 27 1.40 -14.59 -1.27
N LEU A 28 1.68 -13.41 -0.71
CA LEU A 28 1.53 -13.14 0.72
C LEU A 28 0.05 -13.09 1.14
N ASP A 29 -0.82 -12.54 0.30
CA ASP A 29 -2.27 -12.54 0.48
C ASP A 29 -2.82 -13.97 0.70
N GLN A 30 -2.26 -14.95 -0.02
CA GLN A 30 -2.65 -16.36 0.08
C GLN A 30 -1.85 -17.14 1.14
N GLY A 31 -0.98 -16.48 1.90
CA GLY A 31 -0.12 -17.13 2.90
C GLY A 31 0.85 -18.16 2.32
N LEU A 32 1.22 -18.05 1.04
CA LEU A 32 2.02 -19.06 0.35
C LEU A 32 3.53 -18.82 0.52
N ALA A 33 4.30 -19.90 0.71
CA ALA A 33 5.74 -19.86 0.51
C ALA A 33 6.10 -19.79 -0.98
N GLN A 34 7.29 -19.27 -1.33
CA GLN A 34 7.74 -19.22 -2.73
C GLN A 34 7.80 -20.61 -3.38
N THR A 35 8.20 -21.64 -2.61
CA THR A 35 8.23 -23.04 -3.05
C THR A 35 6.84 -23.57 -3.39
N GLU A 36 5.83 -23.22 -2.57
CA GLU A 36 4.46 -23.65 -2.79
C GLU A 36 3.83 -22.95 -3.99
N LEU A 37 4.06 -21.64 -4.16
CA LEU A 37 3.63 -20.92 -5.36
C LEU A 37 4.28 -21.50 -6.62
N ALA A 38 5.59 -21.78 -6.57
CA ALA A 38 6.31 -22.38 -7.68
C ALA A 38 5.74 -23.75 -8.07
N ARG A 39 5.42 -24.59 -7.07
CA ARG A 39 4.76 -25.89 -7.25
C ARG A 39 3.39 -25.74 -7.90
N ARG A 40 2.55 -24.82 -7.43
CA ARG A 40 1.21 -24.55 -8.01
C ARG A 40 1.28 -24.02 -9.43
N ALA A 41 2.25 -23.16 -9.71
CA ALA A 41 2.47 -22.57 -11.02
C ALA A 41 3.18 -23.51 -12.00
N GLY A 42 3.75 -24.64 -11.55
CA GLY A 42 4.59 -25.49 -12.39
C GLY A 42 5.84 -24.76 -12.89
N THR A 43 6.54 -24.05 -12.00
CA THR A 43 7.80 -23.34 -12.28
C THR A 43 8.84 -23.64 -11.20
N ALA A 44 10.11 -23.28 -11.40
CA ALA A 44 11.12 -23.43 -10.36
C ALA A 44 10.97 -22.36 -9.26
N GLN A 45 11.24 -22.71 -7.99
CA GLN A 45 11.25 -21.72 -6.91
C GLN A 45 12.30 -20.62 -7.13
N ALA A 46 13.44 -20.96 -7.73
CA ALA A 46 14.46 -19.99 -8.10
C ALA A 46 13.91 -18.91 -9.07
N ASP A 47 13.02 -19.29 -10.00
CA ASP A 47 12.40 -18.34 -10.92
C ASP A 47 11.46 -17.38 -10.17
N VAL A 48 10.63 -17.89 -9.26
CA VAL A 48 9.77 -17.05 -8.40
C VAL A 48 10.61 -16.08 -7.56
N SER A 49 11.69 -16.57 -6.96
CA SER A 49 12.61 -15.74 -6.17
C SER A 49 13.29 -14.65 -6.99
N LEU A 50 13.69 -14.95 -8.24
CA LEU A 50 14.29 -13.96 -9.14
C LEU A 50 13.27 -12.89 -9.55
N ILE A 51 12.02 -13.28 -9.79
CA ILE A 51 10.94 -12.34 -10.12
C ILE A 51 10.64 -11.45 -8.91
N GLU A 52 10.39 -12.02 -7.73
CA GLU A 52 10.05 -11.25 -6.52
C GLU A 52 11.16 -10.30 -6.04
N ARG A 53 12.41 -10.54 -6.44
CA ARG A 53 13.55 -9.64 -6.18
C ARG A 53 13.81 -8.62 -7.30
N GLY A 54 12.98 -8.62 -8.34
CA GLY A 54 13.16 -7.74 -9.50
C GLY A 54 14.36 -8.11 -10.39
N HIS A 55 15.03 -9.24 -10.15
CA HIS A 55 16.17 -9.70 -10.97
C HIS A 55 15.74 -10.35 -12.28
N ARG A 56 14.45 -10.68 -12.43
CA ARG A 56 13.87 -11.16 -13.68
C ARG A 56 12.49 -10.52 -13.88
N VAL A 57 12.31 -9.85 -15.02
CA VAL A 57 11.00 -9.37 -15.46
C VAL A 57 10.32 -10.48 -16.27
N PRO A 58 9.20 -11.07 -15.81
CA PRO A 58 8.48 -12.09 -16.57
C PRO A 58 7.72 -11.47 -17.75
N THR A 59 7.38 -12.29 -18.75
CA THR A 59 6.35 -11.89 -19.74
C THR A 59 5.00 -11.76 -19.05
N VAL A 60 4.09 -10.97 -19.65
CA VAL A 60 2.71 -10.83 -19.15
C VAL A 60 2.03 -12.20 -19.02
N ASP A 61 2.17 -13.07 -20.02
CA ASP A 61 1.61 -14.44 -19.99
C ASP A 61 2.17 -15.28 -18.85
N THR A 62 3.47 -15.13 -18.56
CA THR A 62 4.11 -15.84 -17.45
C THR A 62 3.59 -15.32 -16.11
N LEU A 63 3.49 -14.00 -15.95
CA LEU A 63 2.96 -13.38 -14.74
C LEU A 63 1.50 -13.79 -14.50
N ASP A 64 0.64 -13.66 -15.52
CA ASP A 64 -0.78 -14.04 -15.42
C ASP A 64 -0.95 -15.53 -15.07
N ARG A 65 -0.17 -16.43 -15.69
CA ARG A 65 -0.19 -17.86 -15.35
C ARG A 65 0.17 -18.11 -13.88
N ILE A 66 1.23 -17.47 -13.38
CA ILE A 66 1.64 -17.65 -11.97
C ILE A 66 0.57 -17.06 -11.04
N LEU A 67 0.05 -15.86 -11.31
CA LEU A 67 -1.02 -15.23 -10.53
C LEU A 67 -2.28 -16.10 -10.46
N ARG A 68 -2.70 -16.68 -11.59
CA ARG A 68 -3.85 -17.61 -11.62
C ARG A 68 -3.66 -18.82 -10.73
N SER A 69 -2.43 -19.34 -10.61
CA SER A 69 -2.13 -20.45 -9.70
C SER A 69 -2.22 -20.07 -8.21
N ALA A 70 -2.16 -18.77 -7.91
CA ALA A 70 -2.43 -18.18 -6.60
C ALA A 70 -3.87 -17.66 -6.47
N GLY A 71 -4.79 -18.00 -7.39
CA GLY A 71 -6.17 -17.53 -7.34
C GLY A 71 -6.39 -16.08 -7.79
N HIS A 72 -5.34 -15.39 -8.26
CA HIS A 72 -5.41 -13.99 -8.67
C HIS A 72 -5.72 -13.85 -10.17
N ARG A 73 -6.10 -12.64 -10.58
CA ARG A 73 -6.31 -12.26 -11.99
C ARG A 73 -5.55 -10.97 -12.28
N LEU A 74 -4.93 -10.91 -13.45
CA LEU A 74 -4.37 -9.67 -13.96
C LEU A 74 -5.44 -8.94 -14.77
N ILE A 75 -5.84 -7.76 -14.30
CA ILE A 75 -6.83 -6.90 -14.96
C ILE A 75 -6.31 -5.46 -14.99
N ALA A 76 -6.66 -4.72 -16.03
CA ALA A 76 -6.45 -3.27 -16.08
C ALA A 76 -7.74 -2.58 -15.61
N VAL A 77 -7.63 -1.76 -14.58
CA VAL A 77 -8.72 -0.97 -14.01
C VAL A 77 -8.32 0.50 -13.96
N PRO A 78 -9.20 1.44 -14.36
CA PRO A 78 -8.89 2.85 -14.24
C PRO A 78 -8.94 3.25 -12.76
N VAL A 79 -7.84 3.77 -12.25
CA VAL A 79 -7.73 4.31 -10.89
C VAL A 79 -7.02 5.66 -10.92
N ARG A 80 -7.22 6.44 -9.86
CA ARG A 80 -6.48 7.68 -9.62
C ARG A 80 -5.63 7.48 -8.38
N GLY A 81 -4.32 7.70 -8.51
CA GLY A 81 -3.37 7.51 -7.41
C GLY A 81 -2.84 6.09 -7.27
N ALA A 82 -1.97 5.93 -6.27
CA ALA A 82 -1.28 4.68 -5.97
C ALA A 82 -2.18 3.73 -5.15
N THR A 83 -2.04 2.42 -5.36
CA THR A 83 -2.72 1.43 -4.52
C THR A 83 -2.03 1.32 -3.16
N GLY A 84 -2.73 0.78 -2.15
CA GLY A 84 -2.10 0.52 -0.85
C GLY A 84 -0.87 -0.37 -0.95
N VAL A 85 -0.83 -1.31 -1.92
CA VAL A 85 0.33 -2.16 -2.22
C VAL A 85 1.52 -1.34 -2.68
N ASP A 86 1.32 -0.40 -3.59
CA ASP A 86 2.39 0.48 -4.10
C ASP A 86 2.85 1.43 -2.99
N THR A 87 1.92 2.04 -2.27
CA THR A 87 2.19 2.95 -1.15
C THR A 87 3.04 2.27 -0.08
N ALA A 88 2.68 1.05 0.34
CA ALA A 88 3.44 0.33 1.36
C ALA A 88 4.86 -0.03 0.90
N ALA A 89 5.03 -0.42 -0.37
CA ALA A 89 6.35 -0.70 -0.93
C ALA A 89 7.22 0.57 -0.93
N THR A 90 6.68 1.70 -1.38
CA THR A 90 7.38 2.99 -1.38
C THR A 90 7.74 3.43 0.04
N ILE A 91 6.81 3.32 1.00
CA ILE A 91 7.07 3.63 2.41
C ILE A 91 8.18 2.73 2.97
N ALA A 92 8.16 1.43 2.66
CA ALA A 92 9.20 0.50 3.13
C ALA A 92 10.60 0.94 2.67
N ASP A 93 10.74 1.31 1.40
CA ASP A 93 12.00 1.79 0.83
C ASP A 93 12.43 3.13 1.48
N GLU A 94 11.49 4.04 1.69
CA GLU A 94 11.74 5.33 2.33
C GLU A 94 12.16 5.20 3.79
N LEU A 95 11.55 4.28 4.55
CA LEU A 95 11.93 3.97 5.92
C LEU A 95 13.30 3.28 5.99
N ALA A 96 13.59 2.36 5.09
CA ALA A 96 14.90 1.71 4.99
C ALA A 96 16.04 2.71 4.73
N GLU A 97 15.73 3.80 4.02
CA GLU A 97 16.65 4.93 3.78
C GLU A 97 16.65 5.98 4.90
N GLY A 98 15.87 5.81 5.96
CA GLY A 98 15.76 6.77 7.06
C GLY A 98 15.04 8.07 6.71
N ARG A 99 14.19 8.06 5.67
CA ARG A 99 13.42 9.21 5.16
C ARG A 99 11.96 9.17 5.61
N ALA A 100 11.74 9.13 6.92
CA ALA A 100 10.40 9.02 7.50
C ALA A 100 9.47 10.21 7.17
N ASP A 101 10.02 11.39 6.93
CA ASP A 101 9.29 12.57 6.44
C ASP A 101 8.73 12.35 5.02
N LYS A 102 9.48 11.63 4.19
CA LYS A 102 9.06 11.26 2.84
C LYS A 102 7.99 10.16 2.89
N ALA A 103 8.21 9.14 3.72
CA ALA A 103 7.21 8.10 4.01
C ALA A 103 5.86 8.70 4.44
N PHE A 104 5.90 9.75 5.26
CA PHE A 104 4.69 10.45 5.68
C PHE A 104 3.96 11.14 4.53
N ARG A 105 4.69 11.81 3.64
CA ARG A 105 4.10 12.41 2.42
C ARG A 105 3.51 11.34 1.49
N THR A 106 4.18 10.20 1.35
CA THR A 106 3.67 9.04 0.59
C THR A 106 2.38 8.51 1.21
N PHE A 107 2.31 8.42 2.54
CA PHE A 107 1.09 8.05 3.29
C PHE A 107 -0.05 9.05 3.05
N LEU A 108 0.22 10.36 3.13
CA LEU A 108 -0.78 11.39 2.85
C LEU A 108 -1.30 11.32 1.41
N SER A 109 -0.41 11.16 0.43
CA SER A 109 -0.81 11.01 -0.97
C SER A 109 -1.73 9.80 -1.21
N TYR A 110 -1.56 8.72 -0.44
CA TYR A 110 -2.49 7.58 -0.46
C TYR A 110 -3.84 7.92 0.17
N SER A 111 -3.85 8.64 1.30
CA SER A 111 -5.07 9.18 1.90
C SER A 111 -5.85 10.03 0.89
N ASP A 112 -5.19 10.95 0.20
CA ASP A 112 -5.80 11.86 -0.78
C ASP A 112 -6.35 11.09 -1.97
N SER A 113 -5.61 10.09 -2.45
CA SER A 113 -6.06 9.20 -3.54
C SER A 113 -7.34 8.45 -3.18
N LEU A 114 -7.48 8.01 -1.93
CA LEU A 114 -8.72 7.40 -1.43
C LEU A 114 -9.82 8.45 -1.30
N ALA A 115 -9.53 9.62 -0.75
CA ALA A 115 -10.48 10.72 -0.58
C ALA A 115 -11.12 11.14 -1.91
N ASP A 116 -10.29 11.33 -2.94
CA ASP A 116 -10.67 11.78 -4.29
C ASP A 116 -11.34 10.70 -5.16
N SER A 117 -11.30 9.45 -4.71
CA SER A 117 -11.90 8.32 -5.40
C SER A 117 -13.37 8.14 -5.04
N ASP A 118 -14.17 7.70 -6.04
CA ASP A 118 -15.51 7.20 -5.80
C ASP A 118 -15.48 5.90 -4.95
N PRO A 119 -16.63 5.43 -4.44
CA PRO A 119 -16.66 4.23 -3.59
C PRO A 119 -16.03 2.98 -4.23
N ALA A 120 -16.17 2.79 -5.54
CA ALA A 120 -15.56 1.66 -6.23
C ALA A 120 -14.03 1.83 -6.36
N GLY A 121 -13.57 3.03 -6.66
CA GLY A 121 -12.15 3.39 -6.70
C GLY A 121 -11.48 3.14 -5.36
N ARG A 122 -12.10 3.53 -4.24
CA ARG A 122 -11.58 3.25 -2.88
C ARG A 122 -11.39 1.76 -2.62
N VAL A 123 -12.37 0.94 -3.02
CA VAL A 123 -12.27 -0.52 -2.93
C VAL A 123 -11.12 -1.05 -3.77
N ILE A 124 -10.98 -0.57 -5.01
CA ILE A 124 -9.92 -1.03 -5.92
C ILE A 124 -8.54 -0.65 -5.38
N LEU A 125 -8.34 0.59 -4.93
CA LEU A 125 -7.07 1.09 -4.37
C LEU A 125 -6.64 0.35 -3.10
N SER A 126 -7.56 -0.34 -2.43
CA SER A 126 -7.33 -1.06 -1.18
C SER A 126 -7.59 -2.57 -1.24
N ALA A 127 -7.88 -3.10 -2.44
CA ALA A 127 -8.38 -4.47 -2.59
C ALA A 127 -7.39 -5.53 -2.09
N ALA A 128 -6.11 -5.36 -2.41
CA ALA A 128 -5.05 -6.27 -2.03
C ALA A 128 -4.39 -5.84 -0.72
N ALA A 129 -4.09 -6.81 0.14
CA ALA A 129 -3.35 -6.55 1.36
C ALA A 129 -1.92 -6.07 1.01
N PRO A 130 -1.50 -4.88 1.48
CA PRO A 130 -0.12 -4.47 1.29
C PRO A 130 0.84 -5.34 2.10
N ALA A 131 2.06 -5.52 1.59
CA ALA A 131 3.14 -6.11 2.40
C ALA A 131 3.47 -5.18 3.58
N THR A 132 4.11 -5.75 4.61
CA THR A 132 4.64 -4.94 5.72
C THR A 132 5.70 -3.97 5.22
N THR A 133 5.64 -2.74 5.74
CA THR A 133 6.64 -1.68 5.57
C THR A 133 7.93 -1.96 6.35
N GLY A 134 7.91 -2.95 7.24
CA GLY A 134 8.97 -3.21 8.21
C GLY A 134 8.78 -2.48 9.54
N ASP A 135 7.78 -1.60 9.65
CA ASP A 135 7.38 -0.91 10.87
C ASP A 135 5.87 -1.06 11.10
N ASP A 136 5.51 -1.57 12.28
CA ASP A 136 4.13 -1.90 12.64
C ASP A 136 3.23 -0.67 12.79
N ALA A 137 3.76 0.51 13.14
CA ALA A 137 2.96 1.74 13.20
C ALA A 137 2.52 2.19 11.81
N TRP A 138 3.41 2.08 10.81
CA TRP A 138 3.08 2.41 9.42
C TRP A 138 2.10 1.40 8.82
N ASP A 139 2.25 0.11 9.15
CA ASP A 139 1.31 -0.94 8.73
C ASP A 139 -0.10 -0.75 9.32
N ALA A 140 -0.16 -0.33 10.60
CA ALA A 140 -1.40 0.03 11.29
C ALA A 140 -2.02 1.31 10.72
N ALA A 141 -1.22 2.34 10.44
CA ALA A 141 -1.68 3.59 9.84
C ALA A 141 -2.28 3.37 8.45
N LEU A 142 -1.63 2.57 7.60
CA LEU A 142 -2.14 2.20 6.28
C LEU A 142 -3.50 1.50 6.38
N ALA A 143 -3.67 0.56 7.32
CA ALA A 143 -4.97 -0.07 7.54
C ALA A 143 -6.03 0.92 8.05
N ALA A 144 -5.65 1.80 8.98
CA ALA A 144 -6.54 2.78 9.56
C ALA A 144 -7.05 3.81 8.52
N VAL A 145 -6.16 4.36 7.68
CA VAL A 145 -6.53 5.34 6.66
C VAL A 145 -7.39 4.72 5.56
N THR A 146 -7.09 3.48 5.18
CA THR A 146 -7.95 2.71 4.26
C THR A 146 -9.34 2.53 4.84
N GLU A 147 -9.44 2.07 6.10
CA GLU A 147 -10.74 1.84 6.73
C GLU A 147 -11.52 3.14 6.90
N TYR A 148 -10.85 4.24 7.28
CA TYR A 148 -11.44 5.56 7.43
C TYR A 148 -12.17 6.01 6.16
N TRP A 149 -11.50 5.93 5.01
CA TRP A 149 -12.11 6.34 3.74
C TRP A 149 -13.14 5.34 3.21
N LEU A 150 -13.01 4.04 3.48
CA LEU A 150 -14.05 3.07 3.13
C LEU A 150 -15.32 3.29 3.97
N ASP A 151 -15.19 3.59 5.26
CA ASP A 151 -16.32 3.93 6.13
C ASP A 151 -17.01 5.22 5.69
N ALA A 152 -16.26 6.27 5.39
CA ALA A 152 -16.81 7.52 4.89
C ALA A 152 -17.65 7.34 3.61
N ALA A 153 -17.30 6.36 2.77
CA ALA A 153 -18.04 6.01 1.55
C ALA A 153 -19.11 4.92 1.75
N HIS A 154 -19.24 4.34 2.95
CA HIS A 154 -20.02 3.12 3.20
C HIS A 154 -19.67 1.98 2.23
N ALA A 155 -18.39 1.91 1.85
CA ALA A 155 -17.87 0.96 0.89
C ALA A 155 -17.54 -0.39 1.56
N PRO A 156 -17.58 -1.50 0.81
CA PRO A 156 -17.18 -2.79 1.35
C PRO A 156 -15.70 -2.80 1.73
N LYS A 157 -15.39 -3.46 2.85
CA LYS A 157 -14.03 -3.59 3.39
C LYS A 157 -13.42 -4.92 2.99
N ALA A 158 -12.17 -4.89 2.54
CA ALA A 158 -11.40 -6.11 2.30
C ALA A 158 -11.13 -6.85 3.62
N GLU A 159 -11.00 -8.19 3.54
CA GLU A 159 -10.85 -9.04 4.73
C GLU A 159 -9.57 -8.72 5.52
N TRP A 160 -8.49 -8.35 4.83
CA TRP A 160 -7.20 -8.04 5.44
C TRP A 160 -7.26 -6.87 6.42
N LEU A 161 -8.25 -5.97 6.32
CA LEU A 161 -8.43 -4.87 7.28
C LEU A 161 -8.82 -5.36 8.68
N ARG A 162 -9.29 -6.60 8.79
CA ARG A 162 -9.62 -7.27 10.05
C ARG A 162 -8.43 -8.03 10.65
N ASP A 163 -7.28 -8.03 9.98
CA ASP A 163 -6.07 -8.67 10.50
C ASP A 163 -5.57 -7.95 11.76
N GLY A 164 -5.63 -8.66 12.89
CA GLY A 164 -5.18 -8.15 14.19
C GLY A 164 -3.67 -7.87 14.24
N SER A 165 -2.87 -8.38 13.29
CA SER A 165 -1.44 -8.06 13.19
C SER A 165 -1.18 -6.56 12.93
N ARG A 166 -2.18 -5.83 12.43
CA ARG A 166 -2.10 -4.38 12.14
C ARG A 166 -2.66 -3.51 13.27
N THR A 167 -2.66 -4.04 14.49
CA THR A 167 -3.06 -3.33 15.70
C THR A 167 -1.85 -3.29 16.64
N LEU A 168 -1.45 -2.08 17.04
CA LEU A 168 -0.31 -1.91 17.94
C LEU A 168 -0.66 -2.39 19.36
N ALA A 169 0.35 -2.84 20.10
CA ALA A 169 0.17 -3.28 21.49
C ALA A 169 -0.17 -2.12 22.44
N ALA A 170 0.24 -0.89 22.11
CA ALA A 170 -0.04 0.32 22.87
C ALA A 170 -0.17 1.53 21.94
N PRO A 171 -0.95 2.56 22.32
CA PRO A 171 -1.09 3.79 21.55
C PRO A 171 0.25 4.45 21.22
N ARG A 172 0.52 4.71 19.94
CA ARG A 172 1.74 5.38 19.47
C ARG A 172 1.44 6.27 18.26
N PRO A 173 2.03 7.47 18.13
CA PRO A 173 1.94 8.27 16.91
C PRO A 173 2.84 7.69 15.80
N LEU A 174 2.63 8.13 14.56
CA LEU A 174 3.64 7.92 13.50
C LEU A 174 4.90 8.74 13.81
N ASP A 175 6.05 8.08 13.79
CA ASP A 175 7.35 8.75 13.94
C ASP A 175 7.86 9.18 12.56
N TYR A 176 7.49 10.39 12.15
CA TYR A 176 7.91 10.98 10.87
C TYR A 176 8.72 12.28 11.03
N ALA A 177 8.73 12.87 12.22
CA ALA A 177 9.46 14.09 12.49
C ALA A 177 9.99 14.08 13.93
N ARG A 178 11.23 14.57 14.11
CA ARG A 178 11.93 14.63 15.41
C ARG A 178 11.17 15.33 16.54
N HIS A 179 10.19 16.17 16.20
CA HIS A 179 9.35 16.91 17.15
C HIS A 179 7.86 16.80 16.79
N ALA A 180 7.42 15.69 16.21
CA ALA A 180 5.99 15.44 16.03
C ALA A 180 5.32 15.41 17.41
N VAL A 181 4.38 16.32 17.63
CA VAL A 181 3.57 16.32 18.85
C VAL A 181 2.62 15.14 18.74
N SER A 182 2.51 14.34 19.80
CA SER A 182 1.51 13.27 19.85
C SER A 182 0.10 13.89 19.79
N PRO A 183 -0.76 13.47 18.85
CA PRO A 183 -2.14 13.94 18.78
C PRO A 183 -2.89 13.69 20.09
N ASP A 184 -3.83 14.57 20.43
CA ASP A 184 -4.80 14.27 21.49
C ASP A 184 -5.69 13.11 21.01
N PRO A 185 -5.86 12.02 21.79
CA PRO A 185 -6.76 10.94 21.42
C PRO A 185 -8.19 11.36 21.08
N ALA A 186 -8.66 12.52 21.56
CA ALA A 186 -9.96 13.09 21.20
C ALA A 186 -10.06 13.54 19.74
N ASP A 187 -8.93 13.88 19.12
CA ASP A 187 -8.82 14.39 17.74
C ASP A 187 -8.41 13.27 16.74
N VAL A 188 -8.29 12.02 17.22
CA VAL A 188 -7.91 10.86 16.41
C VAL A 188 -9.16 10.08 15.96
N PRO A 189 -9.35 9.81 14.65
CA PRO A 189 -10.50 9.07 14.18
C PRO A 189 -10.60 7.65 14.78
N PRO A 190 -11.81 7.09 14.94
CA PRO A 190 -12.00 5.79 15.59
C PRO A 190 -11.29 4.63 14.89
N GLN A 191 -11.11 4.69 13.57
CA GLN A 191 -10.38 3.67 12.80
C GLN A 191 -8.89 3.62 13.16
N PHE A 192 -8.31 4.76 13.54
CA PHE A 192 -6.94 4.88 14.03
C PHE A 192 -6.85 4.46 15.50
N LEU A 193 -7.76 4.95 16.35
CA LEU A 193 -7.83 4.55 17.76
C LEU A 193 -7.99 3.04 17.96
N SER A 194 -8.85 2.39 17.16
CA SER A 194 -9.06 0.94 17.23
C SER A 194 -7.79 0.12 16.95
N ARG A 195 -6.80 0.72 16.29
CA ARG A 195 -5.49 0.12 15.97
C ARG A 195 -4.34 0.63 16.83
N ASN A 196 -4.64 1.43 17.86
CA ASN A 196 -3.64 2.07 18.73
C ASN A 196 -2.63 2.94 17.96
N ILE A 197 -3.01 3.48 16.80
CA ILE A 197 -2.17 4.40 16.02
C ILE A 197 -2.76 5.80 16.13
N LEU A 198 -1.91 6.79 16.40
CA LEU A 198 -2.35 8.17 16.64
C LEU A 198 -1.99 9.04 15.43
N VAL A 199 -3.00 9.39 14.65
CA VAL A 199 -2.93 10.38 13.57
C VAL A 199 -4.16 11.27 13.69
N ASP A 200 -3.93 12.57 13.75
CA ASP A 200 -4.98 13.59 13.90
C ASP A 200 -5.87 13.65 12.65
N GLU A 201 -7.19 13.80 12.82
CA GLU A 201 -8.14 13.90 11.70
C GLU A 201 -7.79 15.05 10.73
N THR A 202 -7.31 16.18 11.25
CA THR A 202 -6.93 17.35 10.45
C THR A 202 -5.75 17.08 9.51
N THR A 203 -4.93 16.07 9.85
CA THR A 203 -3.83 15.59 9.01
C THR A 203 -4.33 14.88 7.76
N LEU A 204 -5.47 14.19 7.85
CA LEU A 204 -6.08 13.47 6.72
C LEU A 204 -6.91 14.38 5.82
N ALA A 205 -7.35 15.52 6.35
CA ALA A 205 -8.15 16.52 5.65
C ALA A 205 -7.30 17.66 5.03
N SER A 206 -5.98 17.66 5.25
CA SER A 206 -5.07 18.68 4.75
C SER A 206 -4.10 18.10 3.73
N VAL A 207 -4.40 18.26 2.43
CA VAL A 207 -3.61 18.98 1.40
C VAL A 207 -4.45 19.10 0.14
#